data_AF-A0A1H8J8K5-F1
#
_entry.id   AF-A0A1H8J8K5-F1
#
_cell.length_a   1.000
_cell.length_b   1.000
_cell.length_c   1.000
_cell.angle_alpha   90.00
_cell.angle_beta   90.00
_cell.angle_gamma   90.00
#
_symmetry.space_group_name_H-M   'P 1'
#
loop_
_entity.id
_entity.type
_entity.pdbx_description
1 polymer ?
#
loop_
_entity_poly.entity_id
_entity_poly.type
_entity_poly.pdbx_seq_one_letter_code
_entity_poly.pdbx_strand_id
1 'polypeptide(L)'
;TNKAGSKLSGSASRNEDALIRQMDRAGITDPKERAMFMAQMSHESAGFTRMDESFNYRSADRIMEVSKTAKSKGRTAIEQAMAQGPEAVAEIMYGGRMGNVNPGDAYKFRGRGHIQLTGRNNYEAASKALGIDLVKHPELASKPEMAAKIATWYWQKNNLGDMARAGNTKGVRRGINGGLNGLSDVVTKYASYMASLQTPNITRAQTVSAPTPAAPKIPAIQHKIPDAPSISEQLASGSGKRNQQPIVINSNEVGQDVKDRRIAHVVTGGLSD
;
A
#
# COMPACT_ATOMS: atom_id res chain seq x y z
N THR A 1 -17.84 -2.45 -16.03
CA THR A 1 -17.32 -1.21 -15.39
C THR A 1 -18.48 -0.27 -15.17
N ASN A 2 -19.02 -0.24 -13.95
CA ASN A 2 -20.20 0.56 -13.60
C ASN A 2 -19.73 1.93 -13.12
N LYS A 3 -19.98 2.99 -13.91
CA LYS A 3 -19.66 4.36 -13.53
C LYS A 3 -20.96 5.16 -13.38
N ALA A 4 -21.39 5.32 -12.14
CA ALA A 4 -22.26 6.41 -11.71
C ALA A 4 -21.83 6.79 -10.28
N GLY A 5 -21.40 8.03 -10.06
CA GLY A 5 -21.30 8.60 -8.70
C GLY A 5 -19.93 9.08 -8.19
N SER A 6 -18.79 8.83 -8.85
CA SER A 6 -17.51 9.40 -8.35
C SER A 6 -17.47 10.91 -8.61
N LYS A 7 -17.60 11.70 -7.53
CA LYS A 7 -17.43 13.16 -7.52
C LYS A 7 -15.94 13.58 -7.52
N LEU A 8 -15.02 12.61 -7.63
CA LEU A 8 -13.58 12.86 -7.58
C LEU A 8 -13.04 13.21 -8.96
N SER A 9 -12.00 14.02 -8.99
CA SER A 9 -11.28 14.39 -10.22
C SER A 9 -9.77 14.17 -10.05
N GLY A 10 -9.04 14.21 -11.16
CA GLY A 10 -7.57 14.16 -11.13
C GLY A 10 -6.99 12.89 -10.50
N SER A 11 -5.99 13.05 -9.62
CA SER A 11 -5.28 11.95 -8.98
C SER A 11 -6.18 11.11 -8.06
N ALA A 12 -7.12 11.74 -7.36
CA ALA A 12 -8.03 11.06 -6.45
C ALA A 12 -8.92 10.04 -7.18
N SER A 13 -9.44 10.41 -8.36
CA SER A 13 -10.22 9.48 -9.20
C SER A 13 -9.35 8.31 -9.70
N ARG A 14 -8.10 8.55 -10.13
CA ARG A 14 -7.20 7.46 -10.56
C ARG A 14 -6.89 6.48 -9.44
N ASN A 15 -6.72 6.99 -8.22
CA ASN A 15 -6.49 6.24 -7.01
C ASN A 15 -7.71 5.38 -6.62
N GLU A 16 -8.90 5.98 -6.64
CA GLU A 16 -10.17 5.29 -6.41
C GLU A 16 -10.38 4.15 -7.45
N ASP A 17 -10.17 4.46 -8.73
CA ASP A 17 -10.35 3.48 -9.81
C ASP A 17 -9.39 2.29 -9.69
N ALA A 18 -8.15 2.51 -9.23
CA ALA A 18 -7.18 1.44 -9.00
C ALA A 18 -7.65 0.50 -7.88
N LEU A 19 -8.23 1.02 -6.80
CA LEU A 19 -8.82 0.22 -5.73
C LEU A 19 -10.01 -0.60 -6.23
N ILE A 20 -10.90 -0.01 -7.02
CA ILE A 20 -12.07 -0.70 -7.59
C ILE A 20 -11.61 -1.87 -8.46
N ARG A 21 -10.68 -1.64 -9.39
CA ARG A 21 -10.11 -2.71 -10.23
C ARG A 21 -9.44 -3.79 -9.40
N GLN A 22 -8.74 -3.41 -8.33
CA GLN A 22 -8.04 -4.37 -7.50
C GLN A 22 -8.99 -5.22 -6.65
N MET A 23 -10.10 -4.64 -6.14
CA MET A 23 -11.17 -5.41 -5.49
C MET A 23 -11.73 -6.47 -6.43
N ASP A 24 -12.01 -6.10 -7.69
CA ASP A 24 -12.50 -7.04 -8.71
C ASP A 24 -11.49 -8.18 -8.94
N ARG A 25 -10.20 -7.86 -9.11
CA ARG A 25 -9.12 -8.86 -9.27
C ARG A 25 -8.96 -9.77 -8.05
N ALA A 26 -9.24 -9.26 -6.86
CA ALA A 26 -9.10 -9.99 -5.60
C ALA A 26 -10.36 -10.76 -5.19
N GLY A 27 -11.43 -10.72 -6.00
CA GLY A 27 -12.68 -11.42 -5.72
C GLY A 27 -13.52 -10.78 -4.61
N ILE A 28 -13.28 -9.52 -4.25
CA ILE A 28 -14.08 -8.79 -3.25
C ILE A 28 -15.36 -8.32 -3.94
N THR A 29 -16.39 -9.15 -3.94
CA THR A 29 -17.65 -8.93 -4.68
C THR A 29 -18.82 -8.52 -3.80
N ASP A 30 -18.80 -8.85 -2.51
CA ASP A 30 -19.88 -8.50 -1.57
C ASP A 30 -20.06 -6.97 -1.47
N PRO A 31 -21.28 -6.42 -1.68
CA PRO A 31 -21.50 -4.98 -1.66
C PRO A 31 -21.12 -4.30 -0.34
N LYS A 32 -21.37 -4.95 0.81
CA LYS A 32 -21.03 -4.40 2.13
C LYS A 32 -19.51 -4.39 2.31
N GLU A 33 -18.84 -5.46 1.92
CA GLU A 33 -17.38 -5.52 1.95
C GLU A 33 -16.75 -4.43 1.09
N ARG A 34 -17.19 -4.28 -0.16
CA ARG A 34 -16.69 -3.26 -1.09
C ARG A 34 -16.91 -1.85 -0.54
N ALA A 35 -18.12 -1.54 -0.07
CA ALA A 35 -18.41 -0.23 0.50
C ALA A 35 -17.58 0.06 1.75
N MET A 36 -17.38 -0.93 2.63
CA MET A 36 -16.57 -0.76 3.83
C MET A 36 -15.09 -0.57 3.50
N PHE A 37 -14.57 -1.35 2.55
CA PHE A 37 -13.20 -1.23 2.07
C PHE A 37 -12.95 0.17 1.51
N MET A 38 -13.83 0.63 0.61
CA MET A 38 -13.74 1.98 0.03
C MET A 38 -13.87 3.08 1.09
N ALA A 39 -14.78 2.93 2.06
CA ALA A 39 -14.95 3.90 3.14
C ALA A 39 -13.68 4.05 4.00
N GLN A 40 -13.06 2.94 4.38
CA GLN A 40 -11.81 2.95 5.15
C GLN A 40 -10.67 3.54 4.32
N MET A 41 -10.48 3.08 3.08
CA MET A 41 -9.39 3.59 2.23
C MET A 41 -9.56 5.08 1.93
N SER A 42 -10.80 5.54 1.72
CA SER A 42 -11.11 6.97 1.54
C SER A 42 -10.75 7.76 2.80
N HIS A 43 -11.10 7.27 3.99
CA HIS A 43 -10.75 7.92 5.26
C HIS A 43 -9.23 8.04 5.45
N GLU A 44 -8.52 6.92 5.33
CA GLU A 44 -7.08 6.84 5.58
C GLU A 44 -6.21 7.66 4.59
N SER A 45 -6.75 7.94 3.40
CA SER A 45 -6.05 8.71 2.35
C SER A 45 -6.65 10.09 2.08
N ALA A 46 -7.46 10.62 3.01
CA ALA A 46 -8.13 11.92 2.88
C ALA A 46 -8.88 12.06 1.54
N GLY A 47 -9.78 11.11 1.25
CA GLY A 47 -10.52 11.03 -0.01
C GLY A 47 -9.63 10.64 -1.20
N PHE A 48 -8.64 9.77 -0.99
CA PHE A 48 -7.69 9.32 -2.01
C PHE A 48 -6.76 10.40 -2.57
N THR A 49 -6.62 11.52 -1.86
CA THR A 49 -5.75 12.63 -2.27
C THR A 49 -4.34 12.52 -1.69
N ARG A 50 -4.18 11.86 -0.52
CA ARG A 50 -2.90 11.72 0.18
C ARG A 50 -2.37 10.30 0.05
N MET A 51 -1.22 10.16 -0.61
CA MET A 51 -0.60 8.86 -0.91
C MET A 51 0.77 8.67 -0.25
N ASP A 52 1.27 9.69 0.41
CA ASP A 52 2.50 9.70 1.17
C ASP A 52 2.40 10.71 2.32
N GLU A 53 3.00 10.39 3.45
CA GLU A 53 3.14 11.35 4.54
C GLU A 53 4.30 12.32 4.26
N SER A 54 4.10 13.58 4.66
CA SER A 54 5.15 14.59 4.68
C SER A 54 5.57 14.86 6.12
N PHE A 55 6.83 15.21 6.32
CA PHE A 55 7.35 15.61 7.64
C PHE A 55 7.66 17.12 7.72
N ASN A 56 7.03 17.92 6.85
CA ASN A 56 7.19 19.37 6.79
C ASN A 56 6.28 20.06 7.81
N TYR A 57 6.53 19.82 9.10
CA TYR A 57 5.78 20.45 10.18
C TYR A 57 6.23 21.89 10.40
N ARG A 58 5.29 22.75 10.79
CA ARG A 58 5.55 24.18 11.07
C ARG A 58 5.73 24.49 12.55
N SER A 59 5.41 23.56 13.44
CA SER A 59 5.56 23.74 14.89
C SER A 59 5.83 22.43 15.60
N ALA A 60 6.61 22.52 16.69
CA ALA A 60 6.85 21.39 17.58
C ALA A 60 5.55 20.94 18.27
N ASP A 61 4.65 21.86 18.58
CA ASP A 61 3.35 21.57 19.18
C ASP A 61 2.53 20.60 18.32
N ARG A 62 2.52 20.81 17.00
CA ARG A 62 1.82 19.91 16.08
C ARG A 62 2.44 18.51 16.09
N ILE A 63 3.78 18.41 16.10
CA ILE A 63 4.48 17.12 16.17
C ILE A 63 4.15 16.41 17.49
N MET A 64 4.14 17.12 18.62
CA MET A 64 3.81 16.58 19.94
C MET A 64 2.36 16.08 20.03
N GLU A 65 1.44 16.74 19.33
CA GLU A 65 0.03 16.34 19.25
C GLU A 65 -0.13 15.02 18.48
N VAL A 66 0.54 14.89 17.33
CA VAL A 66 0.36 13.74 16.43
C VAL A 66 1.27 12.56 16.76
N SER A 67 2.37 12.76 17.49
CA SER A 67 3.32 11.71 17.81
C SER A 67 3.64 11.68 19.30
N LYS A 68 3.08 10.68 19.98
CA LYS A 68 3.42 10.38 21.38
C LYS A 68 4.91 10.05 21.55
N THR A 69 5.51 9.38 20.56
CA THR A 69 6.94 9.06 20.56
C THR A 69 7.77 10.34 20.51
N ALA A 70 7.50 11.25 19.58
CA ALA A 70 8.21 12.52 19.52
C ALA A 70 7.95 13.36 20.77
N LYS A 71 6.70 13.43 21.24
CA LYS A 71 6.33 14.10 22.50
C LYS A 71 7.16 13.61 23.68
N SER A 72 7.41 12.30 23.79
CA SER A 72 8.24 11.73 24.86
C SER A 72 9.71 12.14 24.81
N LYS A 73 10.21 12.57 23.64
CA LYS A 73 11.58 13.10 23.47
C LYS A 73 11.71 14.56 23.90
N GLY A 74 10.58 15.27 24.07
CA GLY A 74 10.55 16.65 24.54
C GLY A 74 10.71 17.68 23.41
N ARG A 75 10.27 18.92 23.71
CA ARG A 75 10.20 20.02 22.73
C ARG A 75 11.54 20.34 22.08
N THR A 76 12.61 20.44 22.87
CA THR A 76 13.96 20.79 22.37
C THR A 76 14.45 19.81 21.31
N ALA A 77 14.28 18.50 21.54
CA ALA A 77 14.68 17.48 20.56
C ALA A 77 13.86 17.59 19.26
N ILE A 78 12.57 17.92 19.36
CA ILE A 78 11.71 18.12 18.20
C ILE A 78 12.15 19.36 17.40
N GLU A 79 12.42 20.47 18.06
CA GLU A 79 12.88 21.71 17.40
C GLU A 79 14.24 21.50 16.70
N GLN A 80 15.14 20.75 17.33
CA GLN A 80 16.41 20.35 16.71
C GLN A 80 16.19 19.48 15.46
N ALA A 81 15.28 18.51 15.52
CA ALA A 81 14.93 17.69 14.37
C ALA A 81 14.30 18.52 13.24
N MET A 82 13.41 19.46 13.57
CA MET A 82 12.82 20.36 12.60
C MET A 82 13.86 21.24 11.89
N ALA A 83 14.88 21.71 12.61
CA ALA A 83 15.98 22.48 12.03
C ALA A 83 16.86 21.65 11.08
N GLN A 84 16.93 20.33 11.28
CA GLN A 84 17.68 19.40 10.41
C GLN A 84 16.87 18.95 9.19
N GLY A 85 15.55 19.08 9.23
CA GLY A 85 14.66 18.79 8.10
C GLY A 85 13.78 17.54 8.28
N PRO A 86 13.01 17.18 7.24
CA PRO A 86 11.94 16.19 7.34
C PRO A 86 12.42 14.77 7.69
N GLU A 87 13.64 14.39 7.30
CA GLU A 87 14.24 13.10 7.64
C GLU A 87 14.47 12.96 9.14
N ALA A 88 14.99 14.01 9.78
CA ALA A 88 15.20 14.02 11.23
C ALA A 88 13.87 14.04 11.99
N VAL A 89 12.86 14.74 11.46
CA VAL A 89 11.51 14.71 12.03
C VAL A 89 10.86 13.32 11.87
N ALA A 90 11.10 12.61 10.77
CA ALA A 90 10.66 11.23 10.65
C ALA A 90 11.36 10.34 11.68
N GLU A 91 12.67 10.51 11.85
CA GLU A 91 13.47 9.72 12.80
C GLU A 91 13.00 9.91 14.24
N ILE A 92 12.71 11.13 14.68
CA ILE A 92 12.20 11.35 16.05
C ILE A 92 10.79 10.75 16.27
N MET A 93 10.00 10.59 15.20
CA MET A 93 8.65 10.02 15.27
C MET A 93 8.64 8.48 15.17
N TYR A 94 9.49 7.90 14.33
CA TYR A 94 9.42 6.48 13.95
C TYR A 94 10.74 5.69 14.08
N GLY A 95 11.84 6.34 14.45
CA GLY A 95 13.12 5.69 14.70
C GLY A 95 13.03 4.63 15.80
N GLY A 96 13.67 3.49 15.59
CA GLY A 96 13.66 2.34 16.49
C GLY A 96 12.32 1.57 16.53
N ARG A 97 11.36 1.89 15.66
CA ARG A 97 10.01 1.27 15.66
C ARG A 97 9.75 0.53 14.37
N MET A 98 8.95 -0.54 14.44
CA MET A 98 8.47 -1.28 13.25
C MET A 98 9.61 -1.73 12.31
N GLY A 99 10.76 -2.06 12.88
CA GLY A 99 11.97 -2.47 12.14
C GLY A 99 12.86 -1.33 11.67
N ASN A 100 12.52 -0.06 11.94
CA ASN A 100 13.35 1.08 11.57
C ASN A 100 14.57 1.19 12.49
N VAL A 101 15.55 0.30 12.31
CA VAL A 101 16.74 0.20 13.18
C VAL A 101 17.95 0.91 12.61
N ASN A 102 17.96 1.20 11.30
CA ASN A 102 19.05 1.92 10.66
C ASN A 102 18.72 3.41 10.52
N PRO A 103 19.72 4.31 10.60
CA PRO A 103 19.52 5.73 10.32
C PRO A 103 18.81 5.96 8.97
N GLY A 104 17.76 6.77 8.98
CA GLY A 104 16.99 7.10 7.78
C GLY A 104 15.91 6.09 7.40
N ASP A 105 15.80 4.96 8.10
CA ASP A 105 14.72 3.98 7.88
C ASP A 105 13.35 4.61 8.10
N ALA A 106 13.22 5.46 9.13
CA ALA A 106 11.98 6.13 9.45
C ALA A 106 11.43 6.95 8.26
N TYR A 107 12.31 7.70 7.59
CA TYR A 107 11.92 8.48 6.42
C TYR A 107 11.76 7.60 5.17
N LYS A 108 12.64 6.63 4.96
CA LYS A 108 12.60 5.72 3.82
C LYS A 108 11.29 4.91 3.81
N PHE A 109 10.91 4.35 4.95
CA PHE A 109 9.70 3.53 5.14
C PHE A 109 8.55 4.30 5.80
N ARG A 110 8.47 5.60 5.54
CA ARG A 110 7.32 6.42 5.92
C ARG A 110 6.00 5.93 5.32
N GLY A 111 4.89 6.35 5.91
CA GLY A 111 3.52 6.09 5.49
C GLY A 111 3.27 6.39 4.03
N ARG A 112 2.80 5.39 3.28
CA ARG A 112 2.39 5.51 1.88
C ARG A 112 1.15 4.70 1.55
N GLY A 113 0.47 5.10 0.49
CA GLY A 113 -0.69 4.42 -0.07
C GLY A 113 -1.97 4.59 0.75
N HIS A 114 -3.03 3.90 0.32
CA HIS A 114 -4.37 4.02 0.89
C HIS A 114 -4.46 3.62 2.35
N ILE A 115 -3.68 2.62 2.76
CA ILE A 115 -3.67 2.09 4.12
C ILE A 115 -2.55 2.70 4.99
N GLN A 116 -1.77 3.63 4.45
CA GLN A 116 -0.61 4.22 5.12
C GLN A 116 0.37 3.14 5.64
N LEU A 117 0.96 2.38 4.72
CA LEU A 117 1.98 1.38 5.02
C LEU A 117 3.22 2.09 5.59
N THR A 118 3.58 1.78 6.85
CA THR A 118 4.67 2.46 7.58
C THR A 118 5.59 1.45 8.27
N GLY A 119 6.90 1.70 8.23
CA GLY A 119 7.92 0.94 8.94
C GLY A 119 8.49 -0.23 8.12
N ARG A 120 9.81 -0.44 8.23
CA ARG A 120 10.56 -1.46 7.47
C ARG A 120 9.91 -2.84 7.49
N ASN A 121 9.52 -3.35 8.67
CA ASN A 121 8.93 -4.68 8.80
C ASN A 121 7.66 -4.84 7.95
N ASN A 122 6.85 -3.78 7.87
CA ASN A 122 5.62 -3.81 7.09
C ASN A 122 5.90 -3.74 5.59
N TYR A 123 6.89 -2.95 5.17
CA TYR A 123 7.37 -2.91 3.79
C TYR A 123 7.95 -4.25 3.34
N GLU A 124 8.75 -4.91 4.19
CA GLU A 124 9.31 -6.24 3.93
C GLU A 124 8.21 -7.31 3.82
N ALA A 125 7.23 -7.29 4.74
CA ALA A 125 6.10 -8.21 4.71
C ALA A 125 5.25 -8.03 3.45
N ALA A 126 4.94 -6.79 3.07
CA ALA A 126 4.19 -6.48 1.85
C ALA A 126 4.99 -6.87 0.60
N SER A 127 6.30 -6.57 0.59
CA SER A 127 7.22 -6.89 -0.50
C SER A 127 7.21 -8.38 -0.80
N LYS A 128 7.42 -9.20 0.24
CA LYS A 128 7.42 -10.66 0.15
C LYS A 128 6.06 -11.20 -0.32
N ALA A 129 4.96 -10.71 0.24
CA ALA A 129 3.64 -11.23 -0.06
C ALA A 129 3.15 -10.88 -1.48
N LEU A 130 3.55 -9.72 -2.00
CA LEU A 130 3.10 -9.21 -3.29
C LEU A 130 4.09 -9.43 -4.43
N GLY A 131 5.33 -9.86 -4.13
CA GLY A 131 6.40 -9.98 -5.12
C GLY A 131 6.83 -8.63 -5.72
N ILE A 132 6.74 -7.55 -4.93
CA ILE A 132 7.10 -6.18 -5.33
C ILE A 132 8.25 -5.73 -4.44
N ASP A 133 9.38 -5.30 -4.99
CA ASP A 133 10.53 -4.87 -4.17
C ASP A 133 10.31 -3.49 -3.52
N LEU A 134 9.45 -3.44 -2.50
CA LEU A 134 9.14 -2.24 -1.73
C LEU A 134 10.26 -1.86 -0.76
N VAL A 135 11.26 -2.73 -0.54
CA VAL A 135 12.39 -2.45 0.36
C VAL A 135 13.42 -1.58 -0.34
N LYS A 136 13.70 -1.89 -1.61
CA LYS A 136 14.56 -1.07 -2.47
C LYS A 136 13.81 0.11 -3.06
N HIS A 137 12.53 -0.07 -3.42
CA HIS A 137 11.68 0.92 -4.07
C HIS A 137 10.41 1.26 -3.26
N PRO A 138 10.54 1.84 -2.05
CA PRO A 138 9.41 2.14 -1.17
C PRO A 138 8.42 3.15 -1.77
N GLU A 139 8.88 4.02 -2.66
CA GLU A 139 8.05 4.97 -3.42
C GLU A 139 6.99 4.29 -4.30
N LEU A 140 7.15 3.01 -4.63
CA LEU A 140 6.11 2.27 -5.34
C LEU A 140 4.83 2.19 -4.52
N ALA A 141 4.90 2.16 -3.19
CA ALA A 141 3.73 2.06 -2.32
C ALA A 141 2.76 3.25 -2.43
N SER A 142 3.17 4.39 -2.99
CA SER A 142 2.29 5.54 -3.26
C SER A 142 1.68 5.53 -4.66
N LYS A 143 2.10 4.61 -5.55
CA LYS A 143 1.55 4.50 -6.91
C LYS A 143 0.18 3.83 -6.86
N PRO A 144 -0.84 4.33 -7.61
CA PRO A 144 -2.23 3.88 -7.48
C PRO A 144 -2.40 2.35 -7.48
N GLU A 145 -1.85 1.67 -8.49
CA GLU A 145 -2.00 0.21 -8.63
C GLU A 145 -1.29 -0.57 -7.52
N MET A 146 -0.13 -0.10 -7.05
CA MET A 146 0.62 -0.77 -5.99
C MET A 146 -0.01 -0.50 -4.62
N ALA A 147 -0.45 0.73 -4.37
CA ALA A 147 -1.19 1.11 -3.18
C ALA A 147 -2.49 0.30 -3.04
N ALA A 148 -3.21 0.08 -4.16
CA ALA A 148 -4.39 -0.77 -4.19
C ALA A 148 -4.06 -2.23 -3.84
N LYS A 149 -3.00 -2.81 -4.42
CA LYS A 149 -2.53 -4.17 -4.07
C LYS A 149 -2.17 -4.29 -2.59
N ILE A 150 -1.45 -3.31 -2.05
CA ILE A 150 -1.06 -3.27 -0.63
C ILE A 150 -2.29 -3.20 0.27
N ALA A 151 -3.26 -2.33 -0.04
CA ALA A 151 -4.49 -2.19 0.72
C ALA A 151 -5.30 -3.50 0.73
N THR A 152 -5.47 -4.13 -0.42
CA THR A 152 -6.20 -5.40 -0.54
C THR A 152 -5.48 -6.55 0.17
N TRP A 153 -4.14 -6.63 0.05
CA TRP A 153 -3.36 -7.61 0.81
C TRP A 153 -3.51 -7.42 2.31
N TYR A 154 -3.39 -6.19 2.80
CA TYR A 154 -3.57 -5.89 4.22
C TYR A 154 -4.96 -6.32 4.71
N TRP A 155 -5.98 -5.99 3.93
CA TRP A 155 -7.38 -6.34 4.21
C TRP A 155 -7.59 -7.85 4.36
N GLN A 156 -7.08 -8.63 3.40
CA GLN A 156 -7.19 -10.08 3.39
C GLN A 156 -6.37 -10.73 4.51
N LYS A 157 -5.11 -10.29 4.68
CA LYS A 157 -4.21 -10.81 5.72
C LYS A 157 -4.79 -10.67 7.13
N ASN A 158 -5.53 -9.60 7.39
CA ASN A 158 -6.12 -9.33 8.71
C ASN A 158 -7.58 -9.79 8.85
N ASN A 159 -8.09 -10.56 7.88
CA ASN A 159 -9.46 -11.07 7.82
C ASN A 159 -10.54 -9.99 8.05
N LEU A 160 -10.36 -8.81 7.46
CA LEU A 160 -11.28 -7.70 7.64
C LEU A 160 -12.57 -7.85 6.80
N GLY A 161 -12.52 -8.69 5.77
CA GLY A 161 -13.66 -8.96 4.89
C GLY A 161 -14.86 -9.53 5.63
N ASP A 162 -14.67 -10.52 6.49
CA ASP A 162 -15.74 -11.14 7.29
C ASP A 162 -16.47 -10.10 8.16
N MET A 163 -15.69 -9.25 8.83
CA MET A 163 -16.24 -8.17 9.65
C MET A 163 -17.01 -7.17 8.81
N ALA A 164 -16.50 -6.81 7.64
CA ALA A 164 -17.16 -5.89 6.73
C ALA A 164 -18.47 -6.43 6.16
N ARG A 165 -18.51 -7.72 5.77
CA ARG A 165 -19.73 -8.41 5.32
C ARG A 165 -20.80 -8.46 6.41
N ALA A 166 -20.38 -8.58 7.68
CA ALA A 166 -21.25 -8.46 8.85
C ALA A 166 -21.66 -7.00 9.18
N GLY A 167 -21.16 -5.99 8.46
CA GLY A 167 -21.41 -4.57 8.75
C GLY A 167 -20.70 -4.05 10.01
N ASN A 168 -19.68 -4.76 10.51
CA ASN A 168 -18.97 -4.41 11.74
C ASN A 168 -17.89 -3.34 11.50
N THR A 169 -18.33 -2.10 11.27
CA THR A 169 -17.43 -0.95 11.05
C THR A 169 -16.42 -0.75 12.18
N LYS A 170 -16.84 -0.98 13.44
CA LYS A 170 -15.97 -0.84 14.62
C LYS A 170 -14.84 -1.88 14.62
N GLY A 171 -15.14 -3.12 14.28
CA GLY A 171 -14.16 -4.20 14.17
C GLY A 171 -13.12 -3.91 13.09
N VAL A 172 -13.59 -3.55 11.88
CA VAL A 172 -12.71 -3.18 10.77
C VAL A 172 -11.83 -1.97 11.14
N ARG A 173 -12.40 -0.93 11.76
CA ARG A 173 -11.67 0.26 12.17
C ARG A 173 -10.54 -0.07 13.15
N ARG A 174 -10.80 -0.93 14.14
CA ARG A 174 -9.77 -1.41 15.06
C ARG A 174 -8.69 -2.23 14.35
N GLY A 175 -9.05 -3.05 13.37
CA GLY A 175 -8.09 -3.81 12.57
C GLY A 175 -7.16 -2.95 11.70
N ILE A 176 -7.58 -1.73 11.34
CA ILE A 176 -6.78 -0.81 10.51
C ILE A 176 -5.95 0.17 11.35
N ASN A 177 -6.54 0.76 12.40
CA ASN A 177 -5.93 1.84 13.17
C ASN A 177 -5.52 1.45 14.60
N GLY A 178 -5.87 0.24 15.04
CA GLY A 178 -5.70 -0.19 16.43
C GLY A 178 -6.67 0.49 17.41
N GLY A 179 -7.62 1.28 16.90
CA GLY A 179 -8.55 2.09 17.70
C GLY A 179 -9.84 2.45 16.94
N LEU A 180 -10.54 3.48 17.42
CA LEU A 180 -11.80 3.97 16.83
C LEU A 180 -11.70 5.41 16.31
N ASN A 181 -10.48 5.95 16.16
CA ASN A 181 -10.27 7.32 15.72
C ASN A 181 -10.86 7.52 14.32
N GLY A 182 -11.69 8.54 14.11
CA GLY A 182 -12.34 8.78 12.81
C GLY A 182 -13.50 7.85 12.47
N LEU A 183 -14.00 7.05 13.42
CA LEU A 183 -15.13 6.12 13.17
C LEU A 183 -16.37 6.81 12.58
N SER A 184 -16.70 8.02 13.03
CA SER A 184 -17.87 8.77 12.53
C SER A 184 -17.78 9.05 11.03
N ASP A 185 -16.61 9.49 10.56
CA ASP A 185 -16.35 9.74 9.15
C ASP A 185 -16.44 8.45 8.32
N VAL A 186 -15.84 7.35 8.81
CA VAL A 186 -15.93 6.05 8.15
C VAL A 186 -17.38 5.56 8.06
N VAL A 187 -18.19 5.72 9.11
CA VAL A 187 -19.62 5.33 9.08
C VAL A 187 -20.37 6.14 8.01
N THR A 188 -20.11 7.45 7.93
CA THR A 188 -20.73 8.34 6.94
C THR A 188 -20.33 7.95 5.51
N LYS A 189 -19.04 7.68 5.28
CA LYS A 189 -18.52 7.20 3.99
C LYS A 189 -19.07 5.83 3.62
N TYR A 190 -19.18 4.92 4.58
CA TYR A 190 -19.74 3.59 4.37
C TYR A 190 -21.20 3.66 3.90
N ALA A 191 -22.03 4.47 4.57
CA ALA A 191 -23.41 4.70 4.14
C ALA A 191 -23.48 5.30 2.71
N SER A 192 -22.59 6.25 2.40
CA SER A 192 -22.51 6.87 1.08
C SER A 192 -22.13 5.86 -0.02
N TYR A 193 -21.12 5.02 0.24
CA TYR A 193 -20.73 3.96 -0.71
C TYR A 193 -21.81 2.90 -0.86
N MET A 194 -22.46 2.48 0.23
CA MET A 194 -23.61 1.56 0.17
C MET A 194 -24.74 2.10 -0.71
N ALA A 195 -25.09 3.38 -0.55
CA ALA A 195 -26.11 4.02 -1.37
C ALA A 195 -25.71 4.04 -2.87
N SER A 196 -24.44 4.35 -3.19
CA SER A 196 -23.95 4.37 -4.56
C SER A 196 -23.96 3.00 -5.26
N LEU A 197 -23.84 1.92 -4.49
CA LEU A 197 -23.92 0.55 -5.02
C LEU A 197 -25.36 0.07 -5.24
N GLN A 198 -26.33 0.68 -4.53
CA GLN A 198 -27.74 0.33 -4.62
C GLN A 198 -28.49 1.08 -5.71
N THR A 199 -27.99 2.23 -6.17
CA THR A 199 -28.59 2.96 -7.29
C THR A 199 -28.47 2.14 -8.57
N PRO A 200 -29.58 1.61 -9.13
CA PRO A 200 -29.56 1.00 -10.45
C PRO A 200 -29.17 2.08 -11.44
N ASN A 201 -28.28 1.77 -12.39
CA ASN A 201 -27.98 2.64 -13.51
C ASN A 201 -29.27 2.89 -14.33
N ILE A 202 -30.06 3.90 -13.99
CA ILE A 202 -31.06 4.45 -14.90
C ILE A 202 -30.31 5.36 -15.88
N THR A 203 -29.71 4.76 -16.90
CA THR A 203 -29.42 5.45 -18.16
C THR A 203 -29.62 4.47 -19.31
N ARG A 204 -30.85 4.49 -19.82
CA ARG A 204 -31.32 4.39 -21.21
C ARG A 204 -30.39 3.70 -22.23
N ALA A 205 -30.93 2.66 -22.86
CA ALA A 205 -30.42 2.06 -24.08
C ALA A 205 -30.05 3.11 -25.15
N GLN A 206 -28.81 3.04 -25.62
CA GLN A 206 -28.47 3.33 -27.01
C GLN A 206 -27.75 2.10 -27.56
N THR A 207 -28.51 1.25 -28.24
CA THR A 207 -27.95 0.34 -29.25
C THR A 207 -27.40 1.19 -30.38
N VAL A 208 -26.09 1.42 -30.38
CA VAL A 208 -25.37 1.77 -31.60
C VAL A 208 -24.53 0.56 -32.00
N SER A 209 -25.04 -0.21 -32.96
CA SER A 209 -24.22 -1.16 -33.71
C SER A 209 -23.19 -0.37 -34.50
N ALA A 210 -21.94 -0.41 -34.07
CA ALA A 210 -20.81 0.02 -34.90
C ALA A 210 -20.29 -1.20 -35.69
N PRO A 211 -20.03 -1.09 -37.00
CA PRO A 211 -19.40 -2.15 -37.77
C PRO A 211 -17.92 -2.31 -37.37
N THR A 212 -17.47 -3.56 -37.30
CA THR A 212 -16.08 -3.96 -37.01
C THR A 212 -15.10 -3.30 -38.00
N PRO A 213 -14.07 -2.57 -37.55
CA PRO A 213 -12.98 -2.15 -38.42
C PRO A 213 -12.15 -3.38 -38.85
N ALA A 214 -11.88 -3.50 -40.14
CA ALA A 214 -10.98 -4.52 -40.67
C ALA A 214 -9.54 -4.33 -40.13
N ALA A 215 -8.88 -5.43 -39.79
CA ALA A 215 -7.50 -5.45 -39.33
C ALA A 215 -6.54 -4.86 -40.39
N PRO A 216 -5.56 -4.04 -40.00
CA PRO A 216 -4.54 -3.54 -40.93
C PRO A 216 -3.64 -4.69 -41.39
N LYS A 217 -3.48 -4.85 -42.71
CA LYS A 217 -2.49 -5.76 -43.31
C LYS A 217 -1.09 -5.17 -43.13
N ILE A 218 -0.21 -5.88 -42.42
CA ILE A 218 1.21 -5.57 -42.33
C ILE A 218 1.89 -6.08 -43.62
N PRO A 219 2.65 -5.25 -44.36
CA PRO A 219 3.46 -5.72 -45.48
C PRO A 219 4.57 -6.67 -45.02
N ALA A 220 4.71 -7.81 -45.69
CA ALA A 220 5.80 -8.75 -45.43
C ALA A 220 7.15 -8.14 -45.84
N ILE A 221 8.03 -7.90 -44.87
CA ILE A 221 9.43 -7.57 -45.12
C ILE A 221 10.18 -8.90 -45.28
N GLN A 222 10.67 -9.19 -46.49
CA GLN A 222 11.63 -10.26 -46.72
C GLN A 222 13.03 -9.76 -46.39
N HIS A 223 13.66 -10.31 -45.35
CA HIS A 223 15.12 -10.26 -45.19
C HIS A 223 15.63 -11.71 -45.18
N LYS A 224 16.47 -12.05 -46.15
CA LYS A 224 17.22 -13.31 -46.18
C LYS A 224 18.30 -13.25 -45.10
N ILE A 225 18.28 -14.19 -44.16
CA ILE A 225 19.35 -14.44 -43.20
C ILE A 225 20.29 -15.48 -43.84
N PRO A 226 21.60 -15.22 -43.99
CA PRO A 226 22.55 -16.25 -44.41
C PRO A 226 22.84 -17.24 -43.26
N ASP A 227 23.02 -18.52 -43.61
CA ASP A 227 23.25 -19.61 -42.66
C ASP A 227 24.53 -19.43 -41.84
N ALA A 228 24.45 -19.80 -40.55
CA ALA A 228 25.57 -19.80 -39.63
C ALA A 228 26.51 -21.00 -39.88
N PRO A 229 27.84 -20.85 -39.79
CA PRO A 229 28.77 -21.96 -39.91
C PRO A 229 28.75 -22.86 -38.66
N SER A 230 28.86 -24.17 -38.87
CA SER A 230 29.00 -25.17 -37.80
C SER A 230 30.46 -25.26 -37.33
N ILE A 231 30.70 -25.14 -36.03
CA ILE A 231 31.98 -25.49 -35.39
C ILE A 231 31.70 -26.66 -34.43
N SER A 232 32.32 -27.80 -34.70
CA SER A 232 32.42 -28.94 -33.78
C SER A 232 33.82 -28.95 -33.19
N GLU A 233 33.96 -29.01 -31.86
CA GLU A 233 35.22 -29.44 -31.24
C GLU A 233 35.01 -30.16 -29.91
N GLN A 234 35.91 -31.10 -29.62
CA GLN A 234 35.76 -32.29 -28.78
C GLN A 234 36.04 -32.09 -27.28
N LEU A 235 35.54 -33.04 -26.49
CA LEU A 235 35.87 -33.29 -25.08
C LEU A 235 37.38 -33.45 -24.84
N ALA A 236 37.91 -32.78 -23.81
CA ALA A 236 39.04 -33.26 -23.04
C ALA A 236 39.02 -32.77 -21.58
N SER A 237 39.50 -33.65 -20.71
CA SER A 237 39.60 -33.62 -19.25
C SER A 237 40.56 -32.57 -18.68
N GLY A 238 40.28 -32.07 -17.46
CA GLY A 238 41.28 -31.31 -16.70
C GLY A 238 40.80 -30.83 -15.33
N SER A 239 41.32 -31.47 -14.29
CA SER A 239 41.15 -31.25 -12.84
C SER A 239 41.55 -29.87 -12.29
N GLY A 240 40.81 -29.38 -11.29
CA GLY A 240 41.23 -28.23 -10.45
C GLY A 240 40.31 -27.95 -9.25
N LYS A 241 40.78 -28.31 -8.04
CA LYS A 241 40.10 -28.13 -6.74
C LYS A 241 40.02 -26.65 -6.31
N ARG A 242 38.90 -26.23 -5.67
CA ARG A 242 38.91 -25.27 -4.55
C ARG A 242 37.66 -25.40 -3.66
N ASN A 243 37.93 -25.48 -2.36
CA ASN A 243 37.03 -25.68 -1.22
C ASN A 243 35.85 -24.70 -1.16
N GLN A 244 34.65 -25.24 -0.88
CA GLN A 244 33.58 -24.51 -0.20
C GLN A 244 33.25 -25.28 1.10
N GLN A 245 33.35 -24.58 2.22
CA GLN A 245 32.84 -25.03 3.53
C GLN A 245 31.39 -24.54 3.65
N PRO A 246 30.41 -25.39 4.03
CA PRO A 246 29.03 -24.97 4.21
C PRO A 246 28.82 -24.37 5.61
N ILE A 247 28.31 -23.14 5.68
CA ILE A 247 27.84 -22.55 6.94
C ILE A 247 26.45 -23.13 7.23
N VAL A 248 26.40 -24.06 8.18
CA VAL A 248 25.20 -24.54 8.84
C VAL A 248 24.83 -23.50 9.90
N ILE A 249 23.63 -22.91 9.80
CA ILE A 249 23.07 -22.10 10.89
C ILE A 249 21.92 -22.90 11.51
N ASN A 250 22.15 -23.36 12.73
CA ASN A 250 21.21 -24.11 13.54
C ASN A 250 19.99 -23.26 13.88
N SER A 251 18.82 -23.82 13.61
CA SER A 251 17.53 -23.43 14.17
C SER A 251 17.56 -23.71 15.67
N ASN A 252 17.57 -22.66 16.51
CA ASN A 252 16.97 -22.63 17.85
C ASN A 252 17.38 -21.34 18.58
N GLU A 253 16.55 -20.31 18.46
CA GLU A 253 16.30 -19.33 19.52
C GLU A 253 15.04 -18.54 19.16
N VAL A 254 13.89 -19.21 19.29
CA VAL A 254 12.59 -18.53 19.28
C VAL A 254 12.42 -17.91 20.67
N GLY A 255 13.04 -16.75 20.86
CA GLY A 255 12.79 -15.87 21.99
C GLY A 255 11.33 -15.43 21.96
N GLN A 256 10.58 -15.85 22.97
CA GLN A 256 9.20 -15.44 23.19
C GLN A 256 9.12 -13.93 23.39
N ASP A 257 8.45 -13.22 22.48
CA ASP A 257 7.74 -12.01 22.85
C ASP A 257 6.42 -11.91 22.09
N VAL A 258 5.35 -12.29 22.79
CA VAL A 258 4.00 -12.47 22.23
C VAL A 258 3.18 -11.17 22.38
N LYS A 259 3.80 -10.03 22.68
CA LYS A 259 3.09 -8.76 22.93
C LYS A 259 3.19 -7.71 21.81
N ASP A 260 4.03 -7.93 20.79
CA ASP A 260 4.29 -6.93 19.73
C ASP A 260 3.58 -7.15 18.38
N ARG A 261 2.62 -8.08 18.30
CA ARG A 261 1.83 -8.31 17.06
C ARG A 261 0.67 -7.31 16.85
N ARG A 262 0.81 -6.05 17.28
CA ARG A 262 -0.14 -4.99 16.90
C ARG A 262 0.28 -4.39 15.57
N ILE A 263 -0.11 -5.10 14.52
CA ILE A 263 0.04 -4.71 13.11
C ILE A 263 -0.76 -3.40 12.88
N ALA A 264 -0.12 -2.47 12.18
CA ALA A 264 -0.60 -1.14 11.75
C ALA A 264 -0.86 -0.11 12.87
N HIS A 265 0.20 0.57 13.31
CA HIS A 265 0.07 1.84 14.02
C HIS A 265 -0.14 2.96 12.98
N VAL A 266 -1.30 3.00 12.31
CA VAL A 266 -1.67 4.10 11.42
C VAL A 266 -2.07 5.28 12.30
N VAL A 267 -1.12 6.17 12.59
CA VAL A 267 -1.40 7.51 13.10
C VAL A 267 -1.14 8.48 11.96
N THR A 268 -2.18 8.72 11.16
CA THR A 268 -2.29 9.97 10.42
C THR A 268 -2.94 10.98 11.36
N GLY A 269 -2.11 11.79 12.01
CA GLY A 269 -2.58 12.97 12.72
C GLY A 269 -3.14 13.98 11.72
N GLY A 270 -4.42 13.86 11.40
CA GLY A 270 -5.21 14.83 10.64
C GLY A 270 -6.40 15.26 11.47
N LEU A 271 -6.31 16.47 12.04
CA LEU A 271 -7.46 17.17 12.61
C LEU A 271 -8.50 17.35 11.51
N SER A 272 -9.77 17.17 11.87
CA SER A 272 -10.90 17.83 11.21
C SER A 272 -11.61 18.58 12.33
N ASP A 273 -11.95 19.84 12.04
CA ASP A 273 -12.46 20.86 12.99
C ASP A 273 -13.61 20.40 13.90
#